data_AF-A0A9D9LT35-F1
#
_entry.id   AF-A0A9D9LT35-F1
#
_cell.length_a   1.000
_cell.length_b   1.000
_cell.length_c   1.000
_cell.angle_alpha   90.00
_cell.angle_beta   90.00
_cell.angle_gamma   90.00
#
_symmetry.space_group_name_H-M   'P 1'
#
loop_
_entity.id
_entity.type
_entity.pdbx_description
1 polymer ?
#
loop_
_entity_poly.entity_id
_entity_poly.type
_entity_poly.pdbx_seq_one_letter_code
_entity_poly.pdbx_strand_id
1 'polypeptide(L)' 'MAMVVEFSPTEEEFIHAQAVAANLSAELFARDAVLKAARNAAYIAKLEESDRQIKEGKVKKFTSEEWEKFVNEQNV' A
#
# COMPACT_ATOMS: atom_id res chain seq x y z
N MET A 1 -22.44 2.07 -9.21
CA MET A 1 -21.96 3.46 -9.37
C MET A 1 -20.67 3.38 -10.17
N ALA A 2 -20.65 3.91 -11.40
CA ALA A 2 -19.45 3.92 -12.24
C ALA A 2 -18.71 5.24 -12.01
N MET A 3 -17.41 5.19 -11.75
CA MET A 3 -16.56 6.37 -11.63
C MET A 3 -15.95 6.62 -13.01
N VAL A 4 -16.17 7.81 -13.56
CA VAL A 4 -15.55 8.23 -14.83
C VAL A 4 -14.25 8.92 -14.47
N VAL A 5 -13.15 8.43 -15.04
CA VAL A 5 -11.82 9.04 -14.92
C VAL A 5 -11.40 9.46 -16.32
N GLU A 6 -11.17 10.75 -16.51
CA GLU A 6 -10.70 11.31 -17.77
C GLU A 6 -9.17 11.38 -17.76
N PHE A 7 -8.55 10.84 -18.79
CA PHE A 7 -7.11 10.89 -19.00
C PHE A 7 -6.81 11.80 -20.20
N SER A 8 -5.67 12.48 -20.18
CA SER A 8 -5.17 13.14 -21.39
C SER A 8 -4.79 12.10 -22.46
N PRO A 9 -4.78 12.45 -23.76
CA PRO A 9 -4.40 11.51 -24.81
C PRO A 9 -3.02 10.86 -24.59
N THR A 10 -2.06 11.62 -24.06
CA THR A 10 -0.73 11.12 -23.72
C THR A 10 -0.74 10.09 -22.58
N GLU A 11 -1.61 10.26 -21.60
CA GLU A 11 -1.76 9.32 -20.48
C GLU A 11 -2.47 8.05 -20.94
N GLU A 12 -3.47 8.17 -21.83
CA GLU A 12 -4.15 7.01 -22.42
C GLU A 12 -3.20 6.13 -23.23
N GLU A 13 -2.36 6.73 -24.07
CA GLU A 13 -1.33 6.01 -24.83
C GLU A 13 -0.35 5.29 -23.91
N PHE A 14 0.09 5.97 -22.84
CA PHE A 14 0.97 5.39 -21.84
C PHE A 14 0.31 4.22 -21.10
N ILE A 15 -0.93 4.39 -20.62
CA ILE A 15 -1.69 3.34 -19.94
C ILE A 15 -1.88 2.14 -20.86
N HIS A 16 -2.21 2.37 -22.12
CA HIS A 16 -2.39 1.30 -23.10
C HIS A 16 -1.09 0.53 -23.36
N ALA A 17 0.04 1.22 -23.53
CA ALA A 17 1.34 0.58 -23.70
C ALA A 17 1.72 -0.31 -22.49
N GLN A 18 1.47 0.17 -21.27
CA GLN A 18 1.76 -0.57 -20.04
C GLN A 18 0.80 -1.75 -19.85
N ALA A 19 -0.47 -1.60 -20.23
CA ALA A 19 -1.46 -2.68 -20.20
C ALA A 19 -1.07 -3.81 -21.16
N VAL A 20 -0.64 -3.48 -22.39
CA VAL A 20 -0.12 -4.45 -23.36
C VAL A 20 1.12 -5.17 -22.80
N ALA A 21 2.08 -4.44 -22.21
CA ALA A 21 3.26 -5.04 -21.60
C ALA A 21 2.93 -5.99 -20.43
N ALA A 22 1.85 -5.71 -19.69
CA ALA A 22 1.34 -6.55 -18.62
C ALA A 22 0.40 -7.68 -19.09
N ASN A 23 0.11 -7.76 -20.40
CA ASN A 23 -0.87 -8.67 -20.99
C ASN A 23 -2.29 -8.54 -20.36
N LEU A 24 -2.70 -7.29 -20.11
CA LEU A 24 -3.98 -6.92 -19.53
C LEU A 24 -4.72 -5.95 -20.45
N SER A 25 -6.04 -5.81 -20.25
CA SER A 25 -6.77 -4.68 -20.84
C SER A 25 -6.42 -3.38 -20.12
N ALA A 26 -6.51 -2.25 -20.84
CA ALA A 26 -6.25 -0.92 -20.26
C ALA A 26 -7.12 -0.63 -19.03
N GLU A 27 -8.40 -1.04 -19.05
CA GLU A 27 -9.32 -0.90 -17.92
C GLU A 27 -8.86 -1.70 -16.69
N LEU A 28 -8.50 -2.98 -16.87
CA LEU A 28 -8.03 -3.82 -15.77
C LEU A 28 -6.72 -3.30 -15.20
N PHE A 29 -5.80 -2.89 -16.07
CA PHE A 29 -4.54 -2.29 -15.67
C PHE A 29 -4.76 -1.02 -14.84
N ALA A 30 -5.61 -0.09 -15.31
CA ALA A 30 -5.92 1.15 -14.61
C ALA A 30 -6.59 0.87 -13.26
N ARG A 31 -7.54 -0.06 -13.20
CA ARG A 31 -8.20 -0.45 -11.95
C ARG A 31 -7.21 -1.01 -10.92
N ASP A 32 -6.35 -1.93 -11.35
CA ASP A 32 -5.38 -2.56 -10.45
C ASP A 32 -4.30 -1.57 -10.00
N ALA A 33 -3.89 -0.64 -10.88
CA ALA A 33 -2.98 0.45 -10.53
C ALA A 33 -3.59 1.37 -9.45
N VAL A 34 -4.86 1.75 -9.60
CA VAL A 34 -5.58 2.57 -8.60
C VAL A 34 -5.70 1.83 -7.26
N LEU A 35 -6.06 0.54 -7.28
CA LEU A 35 -6.13 -0.28 -6.07
C LEU A 35 -4.76 -0.40 -5.38
N LYS A 36 -3.69 -0.58 -6.15
CA LYS A 36 -2.33 -0.62 -5.64
C LYS A 36 -1.91 0.71 -5.04
N ALA A 37 -2.22 1.83 -5.69
CA ALA A 37 -1.96 3.17 -5.17
C ALA A 37 -2.72 3.41 -3.86
N ALA A 38 -4.00 3.04 -3.78
CA ALA A 38 -4.82 3.16 -2.56
C ALA A 38 -4.26 2.31 -1.40
N ARG A 39 -3.85 1.06 -1.68
CA ARG A 39 -3.21 0.19 -0.69
C ARG A 39 -1.88 0.78 -0.20
N ASN A 40 -1.08 1.32 -1.12
CA ASN A 40 0.19 1.95 -0.78
C ASN A 40 -0.02 3.22 0.07
N ALA A 41 -0.99 4.06 -0.28
CA ALA A 41 -1.33 5.26 0.50
C ALA A 41 -1.79 4.90 1.92
N ALA A 42 -2.65 3.89 2.07
CA ALA A 42 -3.06 3.39 3.37
C ALA A 42 -1.89 2.81 4.18
N TYR A 43 -0.96 2.13 3.51
CA TYR A 43 0.26 1.61 4.14
C TYR A 43 1.19 2.73 4.61
N ILE A 44 1.43 3.75 3.77
CA ILE A 44 2.22 4.92 4.12
C ILE A 44 1.61 5.64 5.32
N ALA A 45 0.29 5.85 5.33
CA ALA A 45 -0.41 6.46 6.46
C ALA A 45 -0.23 5.67 7.77
N LYS A 46 -0.22 4.33 7.71
CA LYS A 46 0.07 3.49 8.88
C LYS A 46 1.50 3.64 9.37
N LEU A 47 2.47 3.76 8.46
CA LEU A 47 3.86 4.00 8.82
C LEU A 47 4.04 5.37 9.48
N GLU A 48 3.42 6.41 8.93
CA GLU A 48 3.43 7.76 9.52
C GLU A 48 2.79 7.79 10.90
N GLU A 49 1.66 7.10 11.07
CA GLU A 49 1.01 6.92 12.37
C GLU A 49 1.93 6.19 13.36
N SER A 50 2.62 5.15 12.91
CA SER A 50 3.55 4.38 13.73
C SER A 50 4.75 5.22 14.14
N ASP A 51 5.33 5.99 13.21
CA ASP A 51 6.42 6.93 13.48
C ASP A 51 6.00 8.03 14.47
N ARG A 52 4.76 8.55 14.34
CA ARG A 52 4.20 9.49 15.32
C ARG A 52 4.10 8.86 16.70
N GLN A 53 3.57 7.64 16.82
CA GLN A 53 3.49 6.94 18.11
C GLN A 53 4.87 6.66 18.72
N ILE A 54 5.88 6.40 17.88
CA ILE A 54 7.28 6.27 18.31
C ILE A 54 7.78 7.60 18.91
N LYS A 55 7.57 8.71 18.19
CA LYS A 55 7.98 10.06 18.63
C LYS A 55 7.27 10.51 19.90
N GLU A 56 5.99 10.18 20.04
CA GLU A 56 5.19 10.47 21.23
C GLU A 56 5.49 9.54 22.42
N GLY A 57 6.39 8.55 22.25
CA GLY A 57 6.75 7.60 23.30
C GLY A 57 5.63 6.63 23.66
N LYS A 58 4.60 6.49 22.81
CA LYS A 58 3.43 5.63 23.02
C LYS A 58 3.65 4.17 22.61
N VAL A 59 4.82 3.87 22.04
CA VAL A 59 5.21 2.50 21.67
C VAL A 59 5.93 1.81 22.82
N LYS A 60 5.59 0.54 23.03
CA LYS A 60 6.32 -0.34 23.94
C LYS A 60 7.61 -0.78 23.25
N LYS A 61 8.75 -0.35 23.78
CA LYS A 61 10.06 -0.84 23.34
C LYS A 61 10.29 -2.19 24.03
N PHE A 62 10.57 -3.22 23.25
CA PHE A 62 11.00 -4.52 23.75
C PHE A 62 12.51 -4.62 23.59
N THR A 63 13.19 -5.18 24.58
CA THR A 63 14.52 -5.74 24.39
C THR A 63 14.41 -7.04 23.57
N SER A 64 15.50 -7.49 22.96
CA SER A 64 15.49 -8.70 22.13
C SER A 64 14.97 -9.93 22.91
N GLU A 65 15.34 -10.06 24.18
CA GLU A 65 14.89 -11.15 25.06
C GLU A 65 13.40 -11.07 25.41
N GLU A 66 12.84 -9.86 25.60
CA GLU A 66 11.41 -9.67 25.84
C GLU A 66 10.57 -9.94 24.58
N TRP A 67 11.11 -9.61 23.41
CA TRP A 67 10.47 -9.90 22.13
C TRP A 67 10.39 -11.42 21.88
N GLU A 68 11.50 -12.14 22.10
CA GLU A 68 11.52 -13.59 21.97
C GLU A 68 10.53 -14.28 22.91
N LYS A 69 10.42 -13.82 24.17
CA LYS A 69 9.43 -14.34 25.11
C LYS A 69 8.01 -14.05 24.66
N PHE A 70 7.71 -12.82 24.24
CA PHE A 70 6.37 -12.44 23.77
C PHE A 70 5.91 -13.27 22.56
N VAL A 71 6.78 -13.46 21.57
CA VAL A 71 6.47 -14.26 20.38
C VAL A 71 6.27 -15.74 20.71
N ASN A 72 7.09 -16.28 21.62
CA ASN A 72 6.97 -17.68 22.04
C ASN A 72 5.72 -17.92 22.92
N GLU A 73 5.34 -16.96 23.77
CA GLU A 73 4.12 -17.05 24.60
C GLU A 73 2.83 -16.90 23.78
N GLN A 74 2.83 -16.19 22.64
CA GLN A 74 1.66 -16.09 21.76
C GLN A 74 1.47 -17.29 20.82
N ASN A 75 2.47 -18.16 20.69
CA ASN A 75 2.44 -19.37 19.85
C ASN A 75 2.06 -20.65 20.64
N VAL A 76 1.64 -20.50 21.90
CA VAL A 76 1.09 -21.56 22.77
C VAL A 76 -0.41 -21.34 22.94
#